data_AF-A0A164MI33-F1
#
_entry.id   AF-A0A164MI33-F1
#
_cell.length_a   1.000
_cell.length_b   1.000
_cell.length_c   1.000
_cell.angle_alpha   90.00
_cell.angle_beta   90.00
_cell.angle_gamma   90.00
#
_symmetry.space_group_name_H-M   'P 1'
#
loop_
_entity.id
_entity.type
_entity.pdbx_description
1 polymer ?
#
loop_
_entity_poly.entity_id
_entity_poly.type
_entity_poly.pdbx_seq_one_letter_code
_entity_poly.pdbx_strand_id
1 'polypeptide(L)' 'MTSARSSRFVDPVVAFADIRAAEKTAHLERNALAAKTVAVYAQDAAECMELLAMLGLDLSELK' A
#
# COMPACT_ATOMS: atom_id res chain seq x y z
N MET A 1 2.57 41.14 30.12
CA MET A 1 1.58 40.10 29.75
C MET A 1 2.22 39.18 28.73
N THR A 2 2.69 38.01 29.16
CA THR A 2 3.36 37.03 28.30
C THR A 2 2.31 36.18 27.60
N SER A 3 2.03 36.48 26.34
CA SER A 3 1.19 35.63 25.49
C SER A 3 1.96 34.35 25.19
N ALA A 4 1.63 33.27 25.91
CA ALA A 4 2.09 31.93 25.60
C ALA A 4 1.48 31.51 24.27
N ARG A 5 2.18 31.82 23.17
CA ARG A 5 1.84 31.30 21.84
C ARG A 5 2.09 29.80 21.88
N SER A 6 1.04 29.06 22.21
CA SER A 6 0.97 27.60 22.13
C SER A 6 1.24 27.18 20.67
N SER A 7 2.51 26.96 20.34
CA SER A 7 2.92 26.29 19.11
C SER A 7 2.45 24.84 19.23
N ARG A 8 1.27 24.55 18.65
CA ARG A 8 0.87 23.18 18.37
C ARG A 8 1.88 22.64 17.36
N PHE A 9 2.91 21.98 17.86
CA PHE A 9 3.76 21.15 17.03
C PHE A 9 2.84 20.06 16.47
N VAL A 10 2.41 20.25 15.22
CA VAL A 10 1.67 19.21 14.50
C VAL A 10 2.63 18.04 14.41
N ASP A 11 2.24 16.92 15.01
CA ASP A 11 3.01 15.70 14.96
C ASP A 11 3.32 15.40 13.48
N PRO A 12 4.60 15.23 13.09
CA PRO A 12 4.97 14.96 11.70
C PRO A 12 4.26 13.70 11.15
N VAL A 13 3.86 12.76 12.00
CA VAL A 13 3.02 11.62 11.62
C VAL A 13 1.68 12.10 11.07
N VAL A 14 1.03 13.11 11.67
CA VAL A 14 -0.24 13.64 11.14
C VAL A 14 -0.03 14.44 9.87
N ALA A 15 1.07 15.19 9.76
CA ALA A 15 1.35 16.04 8.60
C ALA A 15 1.51 15.25 7.28
N PHE A 16 1.95 14.00 7.35
CA PHE A 16 2.14 13.13 6.17
C PHE A 16 1.10 11.99 6.09
N ALA A 17 0.06 12.01 6.93
CA ALA A 17 -0.95 10.95 6.95
C ALA A 17 -1.63 10.79 5.59
N ASP A 18 -2.02 11.89 4.96
CA ASP A 18 -2.69 11.89 3.66
C ASP A 18 -1.77 11.38 2.54
N ILE A 19 -0.48 11.77 2.57
CA ILE A 19 0.51 11.32 1.59
C ILE A 19 0.75 9.81 1.72
N ARG A 20 0.91 9.29 2.94
CA ARG A 20 1.07 7.85 3.17
C ARG A 20 -0.18 7.06 2.81
N ALA A 21 -1.37 7.62 3.03
CA ALA A 21 -2.62 7.00 2.60
C ALA A 21 -2.69 6.91 1.07
N ALA A 22 -2.36 8.00 0.37
CA ALA A 22 -2.30 8.02 -1.10
C ALA A 22 -1.26 7.04 -1.65
N GLU A 23 -0.07 6.99 -1.05
CA GLU A 23 1.00 6.04 -1.40
C GLU A 23 0.53 4.59 -1.21
N LYS A 24 -0.11 4.29 -0.07
CA LYS A 24 -0.65 2.96 0.20
C LYS A 24 -1.70 2.56 -0.85
N THR A 25 -2.62 3.46 -1.21
CA THR A 25 -3.62 3.19 -2.25
C THR A 25 -2.96 2.91 -3.59
N ALA A 26 -2.01 3.75 -4.01
CA ALA A 26 -1.28 3.53 -5.27
C ALA A 26 -0.49 2.22 -5.27
N HIS A 27 0.08 1.84 -4.13
CA HIS A 27 0.75 0.56 -3.97
C HIS A 27 -0.21 -0.63 -4.11
N LEU A 28 -1.39 -0.57 -3.48
CA LEU A 28 -2.44 -1.59 -3.61
C LEU A 28 -2.93 -1.72 -5.05
N GLU A 29 -3.13 -0.61 -5.75
CA GLU A 29 -3.51 -0.61 -7.17
C GLU A 29 -2.46 -1.29 -8.04
N ARG A 30 -1.17 -0.99 -7.83
CA ARG A 30 -0.06 -1.63 -8.55
C ARG A 30 0.02 -3.12 -8.26
N ASN A 31 -0.15 -3.52 -7.00
CA ASN A 31 -0.19 -4.92 -6.59
C ASN A 31 -1.36 -5.66 -7.25
N ALA A 32 -2.53 -5.01 -7.33
CA ALA A 32 -3.70 -5.55 -8.01
C ALA A 32 -3.44 -5.80 -9.51
N LEU A 33 -2.77 -4.87 -10.19
CA LEU A 33 -2.39 -5.05 -11.59
C LEU A 33 -1.36 -6.17 -11.77
N ALA A 34 -0.33 -6.21 -10.92
CA ALA A 34 0.69 -7.26 -10.97
C ALA A 34 0.08 -8.65 -10.77
N ALA A 35 -0.81 -8.82 -9.79
CA ALA A 35 -1.48 -10.10 -9.55
C ALA A 35 -2.35 -10.52 -10.73
N LYS A 36 -3.09 -9.58 -11.35
CA LYS A 36 -3.86 -9.85 -12.57
C LYS A 36 -2.95 -10.30 -13.71
N THR A 37 -1.80 -9.65 -13.89
CA THR A 37 -0.82 -10.05 -14.90
C THR A 37 -0.33 -11.48 -14.63
N VAL A 38 0.05 -11.81 -13.40
CA VAL A 38 0.47 -13.18 -13.04
C VAL A 38 -0.63 -14.19 -13.36
N ALA A 39 -1.88 -13.90 -12.99
CA ALA A 39 -3.01 -14.79 -13.25
C ALA A 39 -3.29 -15.02 -14.74
N VAL A 40 -2.97 -14.06 -15.61
CA VAL A 40 -3.12 -14.20 -17.07
C VAL A 40 -2.03 -15.09 -17.67
N TYR A 41 -0.82 -15.07 -17.11
CA TYR A 41 0.33 -15.76 -17.69
C TYR A 41 0.70 -17.08 -16.99
N ALA A 42 0.15 -17.36 -15.81
CA ALA A 42 0.31 -18.65 -15.15
C ALA A 42 -0.42 -19.77 -15.92
N GLN A 43 0.18 -20.95 -15.96
CA GLN A 43 -0.37 -22.14 -16.61
C GLN A 43 -1.47 -22.79 -15.76
N ASP A 44 -1.36 -22.72 -14.44
CA ASP A 44 -2.35 -23.23 -13.51
C ASP A 44 -2.42 -22.40 -12.21
N ALA A 45 -3.37 -22.79 -11.35
CA ALA A 45 -3.60 -22.10 -10.08
C ALA A 45 -2.46 -22.28 -9.07
N ALA A 46 -1.72 -23.40 -9.11
CA ALA A 46 -0.61 -23.64 -8.21
C ALA A 46 0.60 -22.75 -8.56
N GLU A 47 0.96 -22.71 -9.85
CA GLU A 47 2.00 -21.84 -10.38
C GLU A 47 1.65 -20.36 -10.13
N CYS A 48 0.39 -19.97 -10.31
CA CYS A 48 -0.07 -18.62 -10.00
C CYS A 48 0.18 -18.26 -8.52
N MET A 49 -0.16 -19.15 -7.59
CA MET A 49 0.08 -18.90 -6.16
C MET A 49 1.57 -18.82 -5.81
N GLU A 50 2.41 -19.68 -6.40
CA GLU A 50 3.86 -19.62 -6.20
C GLU A 50 4.45 -18.29 -6.71
N LEU A 51 4.07 -17.86 -7.91
CA LEU A 51 4.52 -16.60 -8.50
C LEU A 51 4.08 -15.38 -7.68
N LEU A 52 2.83 -15.38 -7.20
CA LEU A 52 2.34 -14.32 -6.32
C LEU A 52 3.12 -14.27 -5.00
N ALA A 53 3.40 -15.42 -4.39
CA ALA A 53 4.19 -15.51 -3.16
C ALA A 53 5.63 -15.01 -3.37
N MET A 54 6.27 -15.35 -4.49
CA MET A 54 7.61 -14.85 -4.84
C MET A 54 7.65 -13.33 -4.98
N LEU A 55 6.57 -12.72 -5.45
CA LEU A 55 6.43 -11.28 -5.61
C LEU A 55 5.97 -10.57 -4.32
N GLY A 56 5.70 -11.32 -3.24
CA GLY A 56 5.16 -10.78 -2.00
C GLY A 56 3.74 -10.22 -2.16
N LEU A 57 2.99 -10.69 -3.15
CA LEU A 57 1.62 -10.27 -3.41
C LEU A 57 0.66 -11.16 -2.63
N ASP A 58 0.14 -10.66 -1.51
CA ASP A 58 -0.92 -11.33 -0.78
C ASP A 58 -2.29 -10.97 -1.38
N LEU A 59 -3.02 -11.98 -1.86
CA LEU A 59 -4.39 -11.81 -2.36
C LEU A 59 -5.34 -11.27 -1.28
N SER A 60 -5.02 -11.43 -0.01
CA SER A 60 -5.80 -10.89 1.12
C SER A 60 -5.75 -9.37 1.21
N GLU A 61 -4.71 -8.75 0.64
CA GLU A 61 -4.54 -7.30 0.56
C GLU A 61 -5.22 -6.70 -0.69
N LEU A 62 -5.51 -7.52 -1.71
CA LEU A 62 -6.30 -7.15 -2.88
C LEU A 62 -7.81 -7.33 -2.58
N LYS A 63 -8.36 -6.49 -1.70
CA LYS A 63 -9.82 -6.44 -1.46
C LYS A 63 -10.50 -5.36 -2.28
#